data_AF-A0A444RS52-F1
#
_entry.id   AF-A0A444RS52-F1
#
_cell.length_a   1.000
_cell.length_b   1.000
_cell.length_c   1.000
_cell.angle_alpha   90.00
_cell.angle_beta   90.00
_cell.angle_gamma   90.00
#
_symmetry.space_group_name_H-M   'P 1'
#
loop_
_entity.id
_entity.type
_entity.pdbx_description
1 polymer ?
#
loop_
_entity_poly.entity_id
_entity_poly.type
_entity_poly.pdbx_seq_one_letter_code
_entity_poly.pdbx_strand_id
1 'polypeptide(L)'
;MRFSAAVALTAATVVVGRELPVDEDRAAELFDSGVRHMDLMAKKIAHWEAEEAAGLMDASKWPRLNYTKCVNGYAEAVPGSPLHKFKCKNMDLHDFLSHEDLGSFGREYRGKSGSSSWGWTDPESEREFVVSGMYDGCAMIEILPEGRMLNLGFLPKFAPTSDRAYWTEIRSYKHYMVIGSELQGNGIQIFDMRKLLDIKPADAPVIFKNDKDLTGHFNSSLPLGRSHNVVINEEAQYGVAVGVTPRDQGCKGGLHFFDLKDPSKPVDLGCNGDDGYVHDAQCLIYRGPDSKYVGRDICYGYNEDTLTIYDVTDKRNSTIISRTSYEGAEYTHQGWVNDANNQEWLFMDDEYDEERTTGPAADGYPVTYIWDIKSLENPKQTGIYKGSVRSIDHNQYVNGDLIYQSNYGAGVRVYDVSSVPQDPTGNGVCEIAYFDIYPEDDDAPGGGVPAFSGSWSSYAYFKSGYIFVNTIERGGYLVKMTKRESCKPNACSADNCLRAMRASTISGRLEESQKFCGEFTKTFVADVSLVPEYASKACGQNVISRVSSACECLPTASS
;
A
#
# COMPACT_ATOMS: atom_id res chain seq x y z
N MET A 1 7.36 -11.67 58.52
CA MET A 1 7.79 -11.49 57.12
C MET A 1 6.65 -10.84 56.37
N ARG A 2 6.78 -9.56 55.99
CA ARG A 2 5.81 -8.85 55.15
C ARG A 2 6.43 -8.74 53.77
N PHE A 3 5.79 -9.35 52.77
CA PHE A 3 6.12 -9.14 51.36
C PHE A 3 5.49 -7.82 50.90
N SER A 4 6.32 -6.84 50.56
CA SER A 4 5.89 -5.66 49.83
C SER A 4 5.88 -5.99 48.34
N ALA A 5 4.71 -5.95 47.72
CA ALA A 5 4.59 -5.97 46.27
C ALA A 5 5.05 -4.61 45.71
N ALA A 6 6.09 -4.62 44.89
CA ALA A 6 6.47 -3.45 44.11
C ALA A 6 5.50 -3.34 42.93
N VAL A 7 4.63 -2.33 42.98
CA VAL A 7 3.84 -1.90 41.82
C VAL A 7 4.77 -1.09 40.94
N ALA A 8 5.16 -1.64 39.79
CA ALA A 8 5.80 -0.87 38.73
C ALA A 8 4.74 0.04 38.10
N LEU A 9 4.76 1.33 38.42
CA LEU A 9 4.05 2.34 37.63
C LEU A 9 4.83 2.51 36.32
N THR A 10 4.34 1.90 35.24
CA THR A 10 4.69 2.34 33.89
C THR A 10 4.05 3.71 33.68
N ALA A 11 4.87 4.76 33.58
CA ALA A 11 4.41 6.07 33.16
C ALA A 11 3.89 5.93 31.71
N ALA A 12 2.58 6.02 31.53
CA ALA A 12 2.00 6.14 30.21
C ALA A 12 2.44 7.49 29.62
N THR A 13 3.36 7.46 28.66
CA THR A 13 3.65 8.60 27.80
C THR A 13 2.36 8.97 27.07
N VAL A 14 1.81 10.15 27.36
CA VAL A 14 0.67 10.69 26.62
C VAL A 14 1.20 11.09 25.26
N VAL A 15 1.00 10.22 24.26
CA VAL A 15 1.28 10.53 22.86
C VAL A 15 0.24 11.54 22.40
N VAL A 16 0.67 12.75 22.05
CA VAL A 16 -0.20 13.79 21.50
C VAL A 16 -0.33 13.55 19.99
N GLY A 17 -1.57 13.43 19.52
CA GLY A 17 -1.87 13.20 18.11
C GLY A 17 -1.55 14.42 17.23
N ARG A 18 -1.26 14.16 15.95
CA ARG A 18 -0.94 15.15 14.90
C ARG A 18 -2.04 15.26 13.84
N GLU A 19 -3.23 14.74 14.13
CA GLU A 19 -4.41 14.97 13.31
C GLU A 19 -4.76 16.46 13.22
N LEU A 20 -5.29 16.86 12.07
CA LEU A 20 -5.72 18.23 11.79
C LEU A 20 -7.19 18.24 11.38
N PRO A 21 -7.94 19.31 11.69
CA PRO A 21 -9.20 19.54 11.00
C PRO A 21 -8.93 19.73 9.50
N VAL A 22 -9.93 19.47 8.69
CA VAL A 22 -9.80 19.66 7.25
C VAL A 22 -9.70 21.15 6.92
N ASP A 23 -8.77 21.49 6.03
CA ASP A 23 -8.68 22.81 5.42
C ASP A 23 -9.68 22.87 4.27
N GLU A 24 -10.88 23.39 4.53
CA GLU A 24 -11.99 23.38 3.58
C GLU A 24 -11.71 24.22 2.32
N ASP A 25 -10.92 25.28 2.42
CA ASP A 25 -10.56 26.10 1.25
C ASP A 25 -9.61 25.32 0.34
N ARG A 26 -8.60 24.65 0.93
CA ARG A 26 -7.68 23.76 0.19
C ARG A 26 -8.40 22.53 -0.36
N ALA A 27 -9.32 21.94 0.40
CA ALA A 27 -10.18 20.83 -0.03
C ALA A 27 -10.95 21.21 -1.29
N ALA A 28 -11.67 22.34 -1.25
CA ALA A 28 -12.44 22.84 -2.38
C ALA A 28 -11.57 23.15 -3.61
N GLU A 29 -10.39 23.75 -3.40
CA GLU A 29 -9.49 24.15 -4.49
C GLU A 29 -8.85 22.94 -5.18
N LEU A 30 -8.33 21.98 -4.42
CA LEU A 30 -7.44 20.94 -4.94
C LEU A 30 -8.10 19.56 -5.05
N PHE A 31 -8.92 19.18 -4.08
CA PHE A 31 -9.38 17.80 -3.91
C PHE A 31 -10.81 17.63 -4.41
N ASP A 32 -11.78 18.40 -3.92
CA ASP A 32 -13.18 18.36 -4.39
C ASP A 32 -13.30 18.68 -5.88
N SER A 33 -12.47 19.60 -6.36
CA SER A 33 -12.36 19.97 -7.78
C SER A 33 -11.79 18.86 -8.66
N GLY A 34 -11.12 17.87 -8.06
CA GLY A 34 -10.39 16.80 -8.75
C GLY A 34 -9.06 17.25 -9.38
N VAL A 35 -8.62 18.50 -9.16
CA VAL A 35 -7.37 19.02 -9.73
C VAL A 35 -6.17 18.18 -9.28
N ARG A 36 -6.10 17.83 -8.00
CA ARG A 36 -5.01 17.02 -7.43
C ARG A 36 -4.92 15.64 -8.08
N HIS A 37 -6.04 14.94 -8.15
CA HIS A 37 -6.16 13.64 -8.80
C HIS A 37 -5.70 13.67 -10.25
N MET A 38 -6.19 14.66 -11.00
CA MET A 38 -5.91 14.78 -12.42
C MET A 38 -4.45 15.17 -12.69
N ASP A 39 -3.85 16.00 -11.83
CA ASP A 39 -2.41 16.30 -11.87
C ASP A 39 -1.57 15.04 -11.62
N LEU A 40 -1.86 14.29 -10.54
CA LEU A 40 -1.14 13.06 -10.22
C LEU A 40 -1.24 12.02 -11.33
N MET A 41 -2.44 11.77 -11.86
CA MET A 41 -2.62 10.86 -12.98
C MET A 41 -1.88 11.32 -14.24
N ALA A 42 -1.89 12.62 -14.55
CA ALA A 42 -1.16 13.16 -15.69
C ALA A 42 0.35 13.00 -15.53
N LYS A 43 0.89 13.22 -14.31
CA LYS A 43 2.31 12.99 -14.01
C LYS A 43 2.70 11.52 -14.16
N LYS A 44 1.90 10.59 -13.63
CA LYS A 44 2.11 9.14 -13.80
C LYS A 44 2.20 8.75 -15.28
N ILE A 45 1.21 9.19 -16.07
CA ILE A 45 1.17 8.92 -17.51
C ILE A 45 2.39 9.52 -18.22
N ALA A 46 2.74 10.78 -17.94
CA ALA A 46 3.89 11.43 -18.56
C ALA A 46 5.23 10.74 -18.20
N HIS A 47 5.35 10.26 -16.96
CA HIS A 47 6.51 9.49 -16.50
C HIS A 47 6.65 8.17 -17.27
N TRP A 48 5.56 7.39 -17.39
CA TRP A 48 5.58 6.13 -18.12
C TRP A 48 5.83 6.30 -19.61
N GLU A 49 5.24 7.33 -20.23
CA GLU A 49 5.51 7.69 -21.63
C GLU A 49 7.00 8.02 -21.84
N ALA A 50 7.63 8.70 -20.87
CA ALA A 50 9.06 9.02 -20.94
C ALA A 50 9.94 7.76 -20.79
N GLU A 51 9.60 6.85 -19.88
CA GLU A 51 10.30 5.56 -19.73
C GLU A 51 10.16 4.69 -20.98
N GLU A 52 8.97 4.62 -21.57
CA GLU A 52 8.74 3.91 -22.82
C GLU A 52 9.54 4.51 -23.98
N ALA A 53 9.52 5.83 -24.13
CA ALA A 53 10.31 6.54 -25.15
C ALA A 53 11.82 6.34 -24.98
N ALA A 54 12.29 6.17 -23.73
CA ALA A 54 13.67 5.81 -23.41
C ALA A 54 13.98 4.31 -23.59
N GLY A 55 12.98 3.49 -23.91
CA GLY A 55 13.10 2.04 -24.08
C GLY A 55 13.29 1.28 -22.77
N LEU A 56 12.93 1.86 -21.62
CA LEU A 56 13.02 1.21 -20.31
C LEU A 56 11.95 0.14 -20.12
N MET A 57 10.80 0.29 -20.78
CA MET A 57 9.69 -0.68 -20.77
C MET A 57 9.83 -1.80 -21.83
N ASP A 58 11.03 -2.01 -22.37
CA ASP A 58 11.29 -3.05 -23.37
C ASP A 58 11.34 -4.45 -22.73
N ALA A 59 10.25 -5.19 -22.85
CA ALA A 59 10.12 -6.56 -22.34
C ALA A 59 11.19 -7.53 -22.88
N SER A 60 11.82 -7.26 -24.03
CA SER A 60 12.89 -8.13 -24.57
C SER A 60 14.15 -8.13 -23.69
N LYS A 61 14.30 -7.13 -22.81
CA LYS A 61 15.36 -7.06 -21.79
C LYS A 61 15.09 -7.96 -20.58
N TRP A 62 13.87 -8.47 -20.44
CA TRP A 62 13.35 -9.15 -19.26
C TRP A 62 12.97 -10.60 -19.58
N PRO A 63 13.94 -11.53 -19.66
CA PRO A 63 13.65 -12.94 -19.84
C PRO A 63 12.99 -13.52 -18.58
N ARG A 64 12.30 -14.66 -18.71
CA ARG A 64 11.84 -15.42 -17.54
C ARG A 64 13.01 -15.71 -16.60
N LEU A 65 12.92 -15.21 -15.37
CA LEU A 65 13.91 -15.45 -14.33
C LEU A 65 13.58 -16.72 -13.55
N ASN A 66 14.59 -17.29 -12.91
CA ASN A 66 14.45 -18.53 -12.15
C ASN A 66 14.77 -18.30 -10.68
N TYR A 67 14.55 -19.34 -9.88
CA TYR A 67 14.86 -19.30 -8.46
C TYR A 67 16.27 -18.78 -8.23
N THR A 68 16.36 -17.68 -7.48
CA THR A 68 17.60 -16.98 -7.18
C THR A 68 17.57 -16.59 -5.71
N LYS A 69 18.50 -17.17 -4.97
CA LYS A 69 18.63 -16.92 -3.54
C LYS A 69 19.14 -15.51 -3.28
N CYS A 70 18.60 -14.87 -2.25
CA CYS A 70 19.15 -13.65 -1.70
C CYS A 70 20.42 -13.95 -0.89
N VAL A 71 21.58 -13.49 -1.38
CA VAL A 71 22.88 -13.70 -0.75
C VAL A 71 23.58 -12.35 -0.57
N ASN A 72 23.96 -12.03 0.66
CA ASN A 72 24.65 -10.78 1.01
C ASN A 72 23.93 -9.52 0.51
N GLY A 73 22.60 -9.51 0.58
CA GLY A 73 21.77 -8.38 0.20
C GLY A 73 21.39 -8.32 -1.28
N TYR A 74 21.77 -9.32 -2.09
CA TYR A 74 21.47 -9.34 -3.52
C TYR A 74 20.95 -10.69 -4.01
N ALA A 75 19.99 -10.65 -4.95
CA ALA A 75 19.58 -11.76 -5.78
C ALA A 75 20.04 -11.49 -7.22
N GLU A 76 21.13 -12.13 -7.63
CA GLU A 76 21.72 -11.98 -8.97
C GLU A 76 21.12 -13.02 -9.93
N ALA A 77 19.96 -12.69 -10.51
CA ALA A 77 19.17 -13.63 -11.32
C ALA A 77 19.82 -13.93 -12.67
N VAL A 78 20.57 -12.98 -13.21
CA VAL A 78 21.43 -13.16 -14.39
C VAL A 78 22.85 -12.73 -14.02
N PRO A 79 23.83 -13.67 -13.97
CA PRO A 79 25.20 -13.35 -13.58
C PRO A 79 25.81 -12.23 -14.42
N GLY A 80 26.39 -11.23 -13.75
CA GLY A 80 27.05 -10.09 -14.37
C GLY A 80 26.11 -9.04 -14.98
N SER A 81 24.79 -9.17 -14.81
CA SER A 81 23.82 -8.21 -15.34
C SER A 81 23.32 -7.27 -14.23
N PRO A 82 23.70 -5.97 -14.25
CA PRO A 82 23.18 -4.99 -13.28
C PRO A 82 21.65 -4.93 -13.26
N LEU A 83 21.02 -5.03 -14.44
CA LEU A 83 19.56 -4.99 -14.60
C LEU A 83 18.83 -6.13 -13.87
N HIS A 84 19.51 -7.25 -13.62
CA HIS A 84 18.91 -8.46 -13.04
C HIS A 84 19.55 -8.80 -11.69
N LYS A 85 20.14 -7.79 -11.05
CA LYS A 85 20.77 -7.89 -9.74
C LYS A 85 19.96 -7.06 -8.76
N PHE A 86 19.03 -7.71 -8.09
CA PHE A 86 18.05 -7.09 -7.21
C PHE A 86 18.60 -6.97 -5.80
N LYS A 87 18.44 -5.83 -5.14
CA LYS A 87 18.64 -5.77 -3.69
C LYS A 87 17.53 -6.57 -3.00
N CYS A 88 17.89 -7.27 -1.94
CA CYS A 88 16.93 -8.09 -1.21
C CYS A 88 17.34 -8.23 0.25
N LYS A 89 16.34 -8.44 1.11
CA LYS A 89 16.53 -8.84 2.50
C LYS A 89 15.53 -9.91 2.84
N ASN A 90 16.02 -11.08 3.25
CA ASN A 90 15.21 -12.18 3.76
C ASN A 90 14.10 -12.64 2.80
N MET A 91 14.30 -12.44 1.51
CA MET A 91 13.33 -12.76 0.47
C MET A 91 14.05 -13.25 -0.78
N ASP A 92 13.71 -14.44 -1.24
CA ASP A 92 14.29 -15.04 -2.44
C ASP A 92 13.37 -14.79 -3.65
N LEU A 93 13.97 -14.67 -4.84
CA LEU A 93 13.26 -14.71 -6.11
C LEU A 93 12.95 -16.17 -6.46
N HIS A 94 11.74 -16.45 -6.93
CA HIS A 94 11.32 -17.78 -7.37
C HIS A 94 11.04 -17.84 -8.88
N ASP A 95 10.38 -16.84 -9.42
CA ASP A 95 10.02 -16.78 -10.84
C ASP A 95 9.78 -15.33 -11.26
N PHE A 96 9.87 -15.07 -12.56
CA PHE A 96 9.44 -13.82 -13.16
C PHE A 96 8.86 -14.10 -14.54
N LEU A 97 7.75 -13.48 -14.88
CA LEU A 97 7.19 -13.49 -16.24
C LEU A 97 6.91 -12.05 -16.66
N SER A 98 7.34 -11.69 -17.87
CA SER A 98 7.01 -10.39 -18.44
C SER A 98 5.50 -10.25 -18.66
N HIS A 99 4.97 -9.02 -18.75
CA HIS A 99 3.55 -8.83 -19.12
C HIS A 99 3.20 -9.49 -20.48
N GLU A 100 4.16 -9.52 -21.40
CA GLU A 100 4.02 -10.21 -22.69
C GLU A 100 3.86 -11.73 -22.51
N ASP A 101 4.69 -12.36 -21.67
CA ASP A 101 4.57 -13.80 -21.34
C ASP A 101 3.30 -14.11 -20.52
N LEU A 102 2.78 -13.13 -19.80
CA LEU A 102 1.49 -13.19 -19.09
C LEU A 102 0.29 -12.98 -20.04
N GLY A 103 0.51 -12.79 -21.33
CA GLY A 103 -0.53 -12.77 -22.35
C GLY A 103 -1.11 -11.40 -22.64
N SER A 104 -0.43 -10.33 -22.25
CA SER A 104 -0.72 -8.99 -22.77
C SER A 104 -0.24 -8.89 -24.22
N PHE A 105 -1.16 -9.13 -25.16
CA PHE A 105 -0.87 -9.21 -26.60
C PHE A 105 -1.12 -7.89 -27.34
N GLY A 106 -1.61 -6.85 -26.67
CA GLY A 106 -1.86 -5.52 -27.23
C GLY A 106 -0.59 -4.88 -27.79
N ARG A 107 -0.44 -4.90 -29.12
CA ARG A 107 0.75 -4.39 -29.82
C ARG A 107 0.70 -2.87 -29.95
N GLU A 108 1.77 -2.24 -29.46
CA GLU A 108 2.26 -0.90 -29.79
C GLU A 108 1.39 0.27 -29.30
N TYR A 109 1.70 0.72 -28.08
CA TYR A 109 1.91 2.13 -27.70
C TYR A 109 1.94 2.28 -26.17
N ARG A 110 1.29 1.36 -25.40
CA ARG A 110 1.17 1.39 -23.91
C ARG A 110 0.92 0.03 -23.26
N GLY A 111 0.75 -1.03 -24.07
CA GLY A 111 0.09 -2.28 -23.68
C GLY A 111 0.81 -3.15 -22.65
N LYS A 112 2.08 -2.89 -22.35
CA LYS A 112 2.91 -3.77 -21.51
C LYS A 112 2.98 -3.30 -20.07
N SER A 113 1.90 -2.72 -19.55
CA SER A 113 1.85 -2.24 -18.18
C SER A 113 0.99 -3.09 -17.25
N GLY A 114 1.39 -3.15 -15.97
CA GLY A 114 0.67 -3.83 -14.89
C GLY A 114 0.08 -2.86 -13.87
N SER A 115 -0.93 -3.33 -13.15
CA SER A 115 -1.60 -2.60 -12.07
C SER A 115 -1.91 -3.55 -10.90
N SER A 116 -3.05 -3.37 -10.22
CA SER A 116 -3.50 -4.21 -9.11
C SER A 116 -3.38 -5.72 -9.35
N SER A 117 -3.32 -6.47 -8.26
CA SER A 117 -3.33 -7.92 -8.28
C SER A 117 -4.05 -8.45 -7.06
N TRP A 118 -4.75 -9.57 -7.22
CA TRP A 118 -5.38 -10.23 -6.08
C TRP A 118 -5.47 -11.74 -6.30
N GLY A 119 -5.46 -12.51 -5.22
CA GLY A 119 -5.38 -13.96 -5.26
C GLY A 119 -6.54 -14.68 -4.57
N TRP A 120 -6.64 -15.97 -4.88
CA TRP A 120 -7.59 -16.92 -4.32
C TRP A 120 -6.90 -18.26 -4.16
N THR A 121 -7.13 -18.91 -3.02
CA THR A 121 -6.74 -20.31 -2.79
C THR A 121 -7.99 -21.16 -2.82
N ASP A 122 -8.00 -22.18 -3.67
CA ASP A 122 -9.11 -23.12 -3.72
C ASP A 122 -9.13 -23.97 -2.44
N PRO A 123 -10.22 -23.96 -1.65
CA PRO A 123 -10.25 -24.65 -0.37
C PRO A 123 -10.26 -26.18 -0.49
N GLU A 124 -10.60 -26.74 -1.66
CA GLU A 124 -10.68 -28.18 -1.88
C GLU A 124 -9.35 -28.77 -2.35
N SER A 125 -8.73 -28.18 -3.37
CA SER A 125 -7.48 -28.65 -3.97
C SER A 125 -6.22 -28.00 -3.39
N GLU A 126 -6.38 -26.94 -2.60
CA GLU A 126 -5.29 -26.09 -2.07
C GLU A 126 -4.43 -25.42 -3.16
N ARG A 127 -4.90 -25.41 -4.40
CA ARG A 127 -4.24 -24.69 -5.51
C ARG A 127 -4.37 -23.19 -5.32
N GLU A 128 -3.30 -22.48 -5.62
CA GLU A 128 -3.16 -21.05 -5.40
C GLU A 128 -3.18 -20.30 -6.73
N PHE A 129 -4.06 -19.31 -6.85
CA PHE A 129 -4.25 -18.53 -8.08
C PHE A 129 -4.13 -17.04 -7.79
N VAL A 130 -3.51 -16.31 -8.70
CA VAL A 130 -3.46 -14.84 -8.68
C VAL A 130 -3.94 -14.28 -10.00
N VAL A 131 -4.64 -13.16 -9.93
CA VAL A 131 -4.99 -12.35 -11.09
C VAL A 131 -4.10 -11.13 -11.11
N SER A 132 -3.42 -10.91 -12.24
CA SER A 132 -2.60 -9.72 -12.50
C SER A 132 -3.37 -8.79 -13.42
N GLY A 133 -3.71 -7.60 -12.92
CA GLY A 133 -4.27 -6.51 -13.70
C GLY A 133 -3.21 -5.94 -14.64
N MET A 134 -3.60 -5.72 -15.90
CA MET A 134 -2.75 -5.20 -16.95
C MET A 134 -3.51 -4.20 -17.83
N TYR A 135 -2.77 -3.46 -18.65
CA TYR A 135 -3.34 -2.43 -19.53
C TYR A 135 -4.51 -2.94 -20.39
N ASP A 136 -4.39 -4.14 -20.97
CA ASP A 136 -5.37 -4.73 -21.89
C ASP A 136 -6.27 -5.81 -21.27
N GLY A 137 -6.13 -6.09 -19.98
CA GLY A 137 -6.99 -7.05 -19.30
C GLY A 137 -6.41 -7.60 -17.99
N CYS A 138 -6.62 -8.89 -17.76
CA CYS A 138 -6.17 -9.58 -16.56
C CYS A 138 -5.59 -10.96 -16.91
N ALA A 139 -4.35 -11.25 -16.49
CA ALA A 139 -3.81 -12.61 -16.54
C ALA A 139 -4.35 -13.43 -15.37
N MET A 140 -4.67 -14.68 -15.65
CA MET A 140 -5.11 -15.69 -14.70
C MET A 140 -3.97 -16.66 -14.48
N ILE A 141 -3.32 -16.59 -13.32
CA ILE A 141 -2.05 -17.27 -13.06
C ILE A 141 -2.24 -18.27 -11.94
N GLU A 142 -1.75 -19.50 -12.12
CA GLU A 142 -1.58 -20.45 -11.03
C GLU A 142 -0.16 -20.37 -10.48
N ILE A 143 -0.04 -20.34 -9.15
CA ILE A 143 1.22 -20.45 -8.42
C ILE A 143 1.44 -21.92 -8.09
N LEU A 144 2.36 -22.56 -8.81
CA LEU A 144 2.68 -23.98 -8.63
C LEU A 144 3.50 -24.21 -7.36
N PRO A 145 3.37 -25.38 -6.70
CA PRO A 145 4.09 -25.69 -5.46
C PRO A 145 5.61 -25.52 -5.55
N GLU A 146 6.19 -25.78 -6.72
CA GLU A 146 7.62 -25.65 -7.01
C GLU A 146 8.11 -24.18 -7.08
N GLY A 147 7.21 -23.21 -6.89
CA GLY A 147 7.51 -21.78 -6.95
C GLY A 147 7.63 -21.30 -8.40
N ARG A 148 6.70 -21.73 -9.24
CA ARG A 148 6.62 -21.35 -10.65
C ARG A 148 5.23 -20.85 -10.99
N MET A 149 5.17 -19.81 -11.81
CA MET A 149 3.94 -19.29 -12.36
C MET A 149 3.57 -20.05 -13.64
N LEU A 150 2.30 -20.40 -13.74
CA LEU A 150 1.66 -20.93 -14.94
C LEU A 150 0.54 -19.97 -15.36
N ASN A 151 0.72 -19.30 -16.50
CA ASN A 151 -0.33 -18.46 -17.09
C ASN A 151 -1.43 -19.36 -17.68
N LEU A 152 -2.57 -19.46 -17.00
CA LEU A 152 -3.70 -20.31 -17.40
C LEU A 152 -4.62 -19.63 -18.40
N GLY A 153 -4.71 -18.30 -18.38
CA GLY A 153 -5.59 -17.59 -19.29
C GLY A 153 -5.55 -16.09 -19.14
N PHE A 154 -6.31 -15.41 -20.00
CA PHE A 154 -6.35 -13.96 -20.07
C PHE A 154 -7.79 -13.50 -20.28
N LEU A 155 -8.25 -12.57 -19.44
CA LEU A 155 -9.55 -11.91 -19.54
C LEU A 155 -9.35 -10.48 -20.08
N PRO A 156 -9.76 -10.15 -21.31
CA PRO A 156 -9.65 -8.81 -21.85
C PRO A 156 -10.50 -7.78 -21.07
N LYS A 157 -10.09 -6.51 -21.11
CA LYS A 157 -10.92 -5.39 -20.63
C LYS A 157 -12.34 -5.47 -21.21
N PHE A 158 -13.33 -5.02 -20.44
CA PHE A 158 -14.70 -4.95 -20.91
C PHE A 158 -14.88 -3.86 -21.96
N ALA A 159 -14.24 -2.70 -21.76
CA ALA A 159 -14.24 -1.57 -22.68
C ALA A 159 -12.98 -1.54 -23.57
N PRO A 160 -13.03 -0.88 -24.74
CA PRO A 160 -11.83 -0.63 -25.55
C PRO A 160 -10.75 0.12 -24.76
N THR A 161 -9.48 -0.25 -24.99
CA THR A 161 -8.34 0.38 -24.32
C THR A 161 -8.13 1.83 -24.78
N SER A 162 -7.65 2.66 -23.87
CA SER A 162 -7.31 4.09 -24.06
C SER A 162 -6.35 4.53 -22.94
N ASP A 163 -5.96 5.81 -22.90
CA ASP A 163 -5.01 6.35 -21.91
C ASP A 163 -5.37 6.11 -20.43
N ARG A 164 -6.61 5.72 -20.14
CA ARG A 164 -7.08 5.39 -18.79
C ARG A 164 -7.03 3.89 -18.47
N ALA A 165 -6.49 3.05 -19.37
CA ALA A 165 -6.47 1.61 -19.18
C ALA A 165 -5.44 1.12 -18.14
N TYR A 166 -4.48 1.97 -17.75
CA TYR A 166 -3.45 1.68 -16.75
C TYR A 166 -4.02 1.18 -15.42
N TRP A 167 -5.20 1.66 -15.02
CA TRP A 167 -5.83 1.25 -13.76
C TRP A 167 -6.82 0.10 -13.99
N THR A 168 -6.41 -1.09 -13.57
CA THR A 168 -7.27 -2.27 -13.38
C THR A 168 -7.18 -2.68 -11.92
N GLU A 169 -8.22 -2.38 -11.14
CA GLU A 169 -8.24 -2.67 -9.71
C GLU A 169 -9.07 -3.91 -9.42
N ILE A 170 -8.56 -4.77 -8.52
CA ILE A 170 -9.06 -6.13 -8.32
C ILE A 170 -9.20 -6.41 -6.82
N ARG A 171 -10.32 -7.06 -6.45
CA ARG A 171 -10.51 -7.69 -5.13
C ARG A 171 -11.17 -9.06 -5.27
N SER A 172 -10.83 -9.99 -4.37
CA SER A 172 -11.55 -11.26 -4.27
C SER A 172 -12.87 -11.09 -3.53
N TYR A 173 -13.87 -11.85 -3.95
CA TYR A 173 -15.05 -12.18 -3.15
C TYR A 173 -15.26 -13.69 -3.21
N LYS A 174 -14.95 -14.43 -2.14
CA LYS A 174 -14.93 -15.89 -2.14
C LYS A 174 -13.98 -16.41 -3.24
N HIS A 175 -14.54 -17.11 -4.24
CA HIS A 175 -13.82 -17.59 -5.43
C HIS A 175 -14.02 -16.70 -6.67
N TYR A 176 -14.63 -15.53 -6.51
CA TYR A 176 -14.79 -14.56 -7.58
C TYR A 176 -13.70 -13.49 -7.52
N MET A 177 -13.34 -12.96 -8.68
CA MET A 177 -12.58 -11.71 -8.80
C MET A 177 -13.50 -10.62 -9.31
N VAL A 178 -13.56 -9.54 -8.55
CA VAL A 178 -14.32 -8.32 -8.85
C VAL A 178 -13.32 -7.30 -9.38
N ILE A 179 -13.55 -6.82 -10.59
CA ILE A 179 -12.56 -6.08 -11.39
C ILE A 179 -13.17 -4.75 -11.85
N GLY A 180 -12.60 -3.64 -11.40
CA GLY A 180 -12.93 -2.28 -11.82
C GLY A 180 -11.88 -1.70 -12.77
N SER A 181 -12.23 -0.62 -13.46
CA SER A 181 -11.27 0.13 -14.28
C SER A 181 -11.68 1.57 -14.52
N GLU A 182 -10.67 2.42 -14.72
CA GLU A 182 -10.79 3.80 -15.17
C GLU A 182 -11.25 3.95 -16.62
N LEU A 183 -11.50 2.86 -17.37
CA LEU A 183 -12.01 2.92 -18.74
C LEU A 183 -13.50 3.23 -18.81
N GLN A 184 -13.87 4.19 -19.67
CA GLN A 184 -15.28 4.51 -19.91
C GLN A 184 -16.06 3.31 -20.46
N GLY A 185 -17.19 3.01 -19.82
CA GLY A 185 -18.05 1.89 -20.16
C GLY A 185 -17.55 0.54 -19.67
N ASN A 186 -16.49 0.47 -18.86
CA ASN A 186 -15.96 -0.80 -18.36
C ASN A 186 -16.94 -1.47 -17.39
N GLY A 187 -17.61 -0.69 -16.53
CA GLY A 187 -18.35 -1.21 -15.39
C GLY A 187 -17.44 -2.03 -14.46
N ILE A 188 -18.06 -2.90 -13.67
CA ILE A 188 -17.38 -3.86 -12.80
C ILE A 188 -17.60 -5.27 -13.35
N GLN A 189 -16.52 -5.97 -13.69
CA GLN A 189 -16.55 -7.36 -14.14
C GLN A 189 -16.47 -8.30 -12.94
N ILE A 190 -17.23 -9.40 -12.96
CA ILE A 190 -17.16 -10.45 -11.94
C ILE A 190 -16.81 -11.78 -12.62
N PHE A 191 -15.66 -12.34 -12.30
CA PHE A 191 -15.14 -13.58 -12.89
C PHE A 191 -15.06 -14.71 -11.84
N ASP A 192 -15.49 -15.92 -12.20
CA ASP A 192 -15.41 -17.12 -11.33
C ASP A 192 -14.07 -17.84 -11.52
N MET A 193 -13.21 -17.82 -10.52
CA MET A 193 -11.88 -18.42 -10.56
C MET A 193 -11.90 -19.95 -10.64
N ARG A 194 -13.01 -20.61 -10.28
CA ARG A 194 -13.11 -22.09 -10.40
C ARG A 194 -13.00 -22.56 -11.84
N LYS A 195 -13.30 -21.68 -12.81
CA LYS A 195 -13.09 -21.96 -14.25
C LYS A 195 -11.64 -22.29 -14.60
N LEU A 196 -10.69 -21.88 -13.76
CA LEU A 196 -9.26 -22.17 -13.93
C LEU A 196 -8.91 -23.61 -13.52
N LEU A 197 -9.72 -24.25 -12.66
CA LEU A 197 -9.40 -25.56 -12.10
C LEU A 197 -9.30 -26.65 -13.16
N ASP A 198 -10.10 -26.54 -14.23
CA ASP A 198 -10.19 -27.53 -15.29
C ASP A 198 -9.26 -27.25 -16.49
N ILE A 199 -8.53 -26.13 -16.47
CA ILE A 199 -7.61 -25.77 -17.56
C ILE A 199 -6.35 -26.63 -17.46
N LYS A 200 -6.04 -27.35 -18.54
CA LYS A 200 -4.80 -28.12 -18.64
C LYS A 200 -3.68 -27.23 -19.14
N PRO A 201 -2.42 -27.41 -18.67
CA PRO A 201 -1.29 -26.62 -19.14
C PRO A 201 -1.09 -26.61 -20.66
N ALA A 202 -1.47 -27.69 -21.35
CA ALA A 202 -1.35 -27.79 -22.82
C ALA A 202 -2.40 -26.94 -23.58
N ASP A 203 -3.49 -26.56 -22.91
CA ASP A 203 -4.57 -25.74 -23.49
C ASP A 203 -4.41 -24.24 -23.10
N ALA A 204 -3.41 -23.92 -22.29
CA ALA A 204 -3.15 -22.58 -21.76
C ALA A 204 -2.20 -21.75 -22.66
N PRO A 205 -2.32 -20.40 -22.66
CA PRO A 205 -3.35 -19.62 -21.98
C PRO A 205 -4.68 -19.62 -22.74
N VAL A 206 -5.80 -19.77 -22.02
CA VAL A 206 -7.16 -19.61 -22.57
C VAL A 206 -7.53 -18.14 -22.64
N ILE A 207 -7.97 -17.66 -23.80
CA ILE A 207 -8.51 -16.29 -23.93
C ILE A 207 -10.01 -16.30 -23.63
N PHE A 208 -10.39 -15.71 -22.49
CA PHE A 208 -11.77 -15.59 -22.06
C PHE A 208 -12.50 -14.49 -22.83
N LYS A 209 -13.83 -14.58 -22.90
CA LYS A 209 -14.70 -13.61 -23.56
C LYS A 209 -15.69 -13.01 -22.58
N ASN A 210 -15.78 -11.68 -22.56
CA ASN A 210 -16.65 -10.97 -21.61
C ASN A 210 -18.14 -11.35 -21.72
N ASP A 211 -18.63 -11.64 -22.92
CA ASP A 211 -20.03 -12.00 -23.20
C ASP A 211 -20.40 -13.44 -22.78
N LYS A 212 -19.40 -14.29 -22.52
CA LYS A 212 -19.59 -15.72 -22.25
C LYS A 212 -19.07 -16.14 -20.89
N ASP A 213 -17.93 -15.60 -20.48
CA ASP A 213 -17.13 -16.13 -19.39
C ASP A 213 -17.21 -15.30 -18.10
N LEU A 214 -17.78 -14.09 -18.13
CA LEU A 214 -18.12 -13.38 -16.90
C LEU A 214 -19.29 -14.05 -16.19
N THR A 215 -19.23 -14.07 -14.87
CA THR A 215 -20.36 -14.46 -14.02
C THR A 215 -21.41 -13.37 -14.03
N GLY A 216 -20.98 -12.12 -13.86
CA GLY A 216 -21.83 -10.95 -13.84
C GLY A 216 -21.08 -9.67 -14.20
N HIS A 217 -21.86 -8.61 -14.39
CA HIS A 217 -21.36 -7.28 -14.73
C HIS A 217 -22.24 -6.23 -14.06
N PHE A 218 -21.62 -5.29 -13.35
CA PHE A 218 -22.32 -4.21 -12.65
C PHE A 218 -22.00 -2.85 -13.29
N ASN A 219 -23.04 -2.07 -13.58
CA ASN A 219 -22.89 -0.74 -14.15
C ASN A 219 -24.00 0.25 -13.73
N SER A 220 -25.03 -0.21 -13.00
CA SER A 220 -26.29 0.52 -12.89
C SER A 220 -26.21 1.85 -12.15
N SER A 221 -25.25 2.01 -11.23
CA SER A 221 -25.05 3.26 -10.49
C SER A 221 -23.74 3.99 -10.86
N LEU A 222 -23.08 3.59 -11.95
CA LEU A 222 -21.82 4.18 -12.42
C LEU A 222 -22.08 5.08 -13.64
N PRO A 223 -22.11 6.42 -13.51
CA PRO A 223 -22.56 7.32 -14.58
C PRO A 223 -21.84 7.12 -15.93
N LEU A 224 -20.53 6.90 -15.90
CA LEU A 224 -19.71 6.61 -17.08
C LEU A 224 -19.27 5.14 -17.16
N GLY A 225 -19.73 4.29 -16.23
CA GLY A 225 -19.20 2.94 -16.07
C GLY A 225 -17.72 2.91 -15.73
N ARG A 226 -17.25 3.88 -14.93
CA ARG A 226 -15.86 4.07 -14.53
C ARG A 226 -15.77 4.10 -13.02
N SER A 227 -14.77 3.43 -12.48
CA SER A 227 -14.40 3.48 -11.06
C SER A 227 -12.88 3.41 -10.96
N HIS A 228 -12.32 4.15 -10.02
CA HIS A 228 -10.89 4.07 -9.73
C HIS A 228 -10.54 2.70 -9.15
N ASN A 229 -11.31 2.28 -8.14
CA ASN A 229 -11.04 1.08 -7.37
C ASN A 229 -12.34 0.33 -7.01
N VAL A 230 -12.19 -0.90 -6.53
CA VAL A 230 -13.27 -1.74 -6.00
C VAL A 230 -12.90 -2.24 -4.61
N VAL A 231 -13.87 -2.26 -3.70
CA VAL A 231 -13.72 -2.70 -2.30
C VAL A 231 -14.73 -3.78 -2.02
N ILE A 232 -14.39 -4.73 -1.14
CA ILE A 232 -15.25 -5.88 -0.80
C ILE A 232 -15.40 -5.98 0.71
N ASN A 233 -16.63 -6.07 1.19
CA ASN A 233 -16.92 -6.62 2.51
C ASN A 233 -17.52 -8.01 2.32
N GLU A 234 -16.67 -9.04 2.39
CA GLU A 234 -17.07 -10.42 2.09
C GLU A 234 -18.10 -10.95 3.10
N GLU A 235 -17.96 -10.60 4.38
CA GLU A 235 -18.87 -10.99 5.45
C GLU A 235 -20.29 -10.46 5.21
N ALA A 236 -20.40 -9.18 4.83
CA ALA A 236 -21.67 -8.52 4.53
C ALA A 236 -22.16 -8.77 3.09
N GLN A 237 -21.36 -9.45 2.26
CA GLN A 237 -21.68 -9.87 0.90
C GLN A 237 -22.02 -8.74 -0.07
N TYR A 238 -21.25 -7.65 -0.05
CA TYR A 238 -21.38 -6.55 -1.02
C TYR A 238 -20.00 -6.06 -1.48
N GLY A 239 -20.00 -5.35 -2.60
CA GLY A 239 -18.87 -4.59 -3.10
C GLY A 239 -19.16 -3.10 -3.16
N VAL A 240 -18.10 -2.31 -3.24
CA VAL A 240 -18.15 -0.85 -3.39
C VAL A 240 -17.28 -0.45 -4.56
N ALA A 241 -17.82 0.30 -5.51
CA ALA A 241 -17.03 1.01 -6.49
C ALA A 241 -16.72 2.40 -5.92
N VAL A 242 -15.45 2.80 -5.96
CA VAL A 242 -14.98 4.09 -5.44
C VAL A 242 -14.23 4.84 -6.55
N GLY A 243 -14.09 6.15 -6.37
CA GLY A 243 -13.54 7.04 -7.39
C GLY A 243 -14.38 7.07 -8.67
N VAL A 244 -15.70 6.93 -8.53
CA VAL A 244 -16.64 6.90 -9.66
C VAL A 244 -16.70 8.26 -10.35
N THR A 245 -16.58 8.29 -11.68
CA THR A 245 -16.58 9.54 -12.44
C THR A 245 -17.89 9.76 -13.22
N PRO A 246 -18.31 11.03 -13.41
CA PRO A 246 -17.64 12.28 -13.01
C PRO A 246 -17.96 12.72 -11.56
N ARG A 247 -17.08 13.55 -10.96
CA ARG A 247 -17.18 14.04 -9.57
C ARG A 247 -18.36 14.99 -9.30
N ASP A 248 -19.11 15.38 -10.33
CA ASP A 248 -20.30 16.23 -10.24
C ASP A 248 -21.62 15.46 -10.40
N GLN A 249 -21.56 14.14 -10.58
CA GLN A 249 -22.73 13.26 -10.76
C GLN A 249 -22.67 12.04 -9.83
N GLY A 250 -23.79 11.33 -9.71
CA GLY A 250 -23.90 10.18 -8.83
C GLY A 250 -23.61 10.58 -7.39
N CYS A 251 -22.66 9.89 -6.76
CA CYS A 251 -22.17 10.20 -5.42
C CYS A 251 -20.80 10.90 -5.44
N LYS A 252 -20.52 11.75 -6.44
CA LYS A 252 -19.34 12.64 -6.50
C LYS A 252 -17.98 11.93 -6.40
N GLY A 253 -17.92 10.66 -6.84
CA GLY A 253 -16.74 9.82 -6.69
C GLY A 253 -16.61 9.09 -5.35
N GLY A 254 -17.61 9.19 -4.49
CA GLY A 254 -17.66 8.48 -3.22
C GLY A 254 -18.01 6.99 -3.36
N LEU A 255 -18.63 6.44 -2.32
CA LEU A 255 -18.91 5.01 -2.18
C LEU A 255 -20.15 4.62 -2.99
N HIS A 256 -20.04 3.76 -4.01
CA HIS A 256 -21.17 3.17 -4.72
C HIS A 256 -21.34 1.68 -4.40
N PHE A 257 -22.38 1.32 -3.64
CA PHE A 257 -22.58 -0.03 -3.12
C PHE A 257 -23.34 -0.93 -4.10
N PHE A 258 -22.91 -2.19 -4.22
CA PHE A 258 -23.60 -3.20 -5.02
C PHE A 258 -23.60 -4.59 -4.34
N ASP A 259 -24.69 -5.32 -4.53
CA ASP A 259 -24.88 -6.64 -3.90
C ASP A 259 -24.02 -7.72 -4.57
N LEU A 260 -23.50 -8.63 -3.76
CA LEU A 260 -22.73 -9.80 -4.20
C LEU A 260 -23.33 -11.12 -3.70
N LYS A 261 -24.59 -11.14 -3.22
CA LYS A 261 -25.25 -12.39 -2.81
C LYS A 261 -25.54 -13.28 -4.01
N ASP A 262 -25.95 -12.68 -5.12
CA ASP A 262 -25.98 -13.30 -6.45
C ASP A 262 -25.01 -12.57 -7.39
N PRO A 263 -23.73 -13.00 -7.45
CA PRO A 263 -22.73 -12.36 -8.31
C PRO A 263 -23.06 -12.41 -9.80
N SER A 264 -24.05 -13.21 -10.24
CA SER A 264 -24.49 -13.22 -11.63
C SER A 264 -25.40 -12.05 -11.99
N LYS A 265 -25.99 -11.41 -10.97
CA LYS A 265 -26.95 -10.31 -11.10
C LYS A 265 -26.74 -9.29 -9.96
N PRO A 266 -25.57 -8.64 -9.89
CA PRO A 266 -25.33 -7.60 -8.89
C PRO A 266 -26.34 -6.46 -9.06
N VAL A 267 -26.86 -5.96 -7.94
CA VAL A 267 -27.84 -4.86 -7.92
C VAL A 267 -27.33 -3.69 -7.09
N ASP A 268 -27.76 -2.48 -7.45
CA ASP A 268 -27.45 -1.26 -6.71
C ASP A 268 -28.05 -1.28 -5.30
N LEU A 269 -27.22 -0.97 -4.30
CA LEU A 269 -27.60 -0.90 -2.89
C LEU A 269 -27.69 0.54 -2.36
N GLY A 270 -27.30 1.55 -3.15
CA GLY A 270 -27.19 2.94 -2.75
C GLY A 270 -25.77 3.47 -2.89
N CYS A 271 -25.56 4.73 -2.52
CA CYS A 271 -24.23 5.35 -2.54
C CYS A 271 -24.10 6.44 -1.47
N ASN A 272 -22.86 6.82 -1.14
CA ASN A 272 -22.52 7.95 -0.28
C ASN A 272 -21.52 8.86 -0.99
N GLY A 273 -21.85 10.16 -1.10
CA GLY A 273 -20.96 11.18 -1.66
C GLY A 273 -20.78 12.38 -0.74
N ASP A 274 -21.03 12.21 0.56
CA ASP A 274 -21.04 13.30 1.55
C ASP A 274 -19.65 13.94 1.70
N ASP A 275 -18.58 13.15 1.56
CA ASP A 275 -17.18 13.60 1.59
C ASP A 275 -16.58 13.79 0.19
N GLY A 276 -17.38 13.65 -0.86
CA GLY A 276 -16.86 13.68 -2.23
C GLY A 276 -16.09 12.39 -2.60
N TYR A 277 -14.88 12.56 -3.15
CA TYR A 277 -14.15 11.49 -3.81
C TYR A 277 -13.49 10.53 -2.81
N VAL A 278 -13.70 9.22 -3.00
CA VAL A 278 -13.03 8.18 -2.23
C VAL A 278 -12.06 7.46 -3.16
N HIS A 279 -10.76 7.44 -2.83
CA HIS A 279 -9.74 6.80 -3.66
C HIS A 279 -9.72 5.28 -3.46
N ASP A 280 -9.65 4.86 -2.21
CA ASP A 280 -9.75 3.48 -1.75
C ASP A 280 -10.49 3.45 -0.41
N ALA A 281 -10.94 2.28 0.03
CA ALA A 281 -11.51 2.08 1.35
C ALA A 281 -11.31 0.66 1.85
N GLN A 282 -11.45 0.48 3.15
CA GLN A 282 -11.60 -0.83 3.77
C GLN A 282 -12.93 -0.88 4.53
N CYS A 283 -13.81 -1.81 4.14
CA CYS A 283 -15.13 -1.96 4.76
C CYS A 283 -15.23 -3.26 5.56
N LEU A 284 -15.58 -3.18 6.83
CA LEU A 284 -15.59 -4.29 7.79
C LEU A 284 -16.78 -4.21 8.74
N ILE A 285 -17.21 -5.36 9.25
CA ILE A 285 -18.06 -5.37 10.45
C ILE A 285 -17.21 -4.98 11.65
N TYR A 286 -17.60 -3.91 12.35
CA TYR A 286 -16.83 -3.33 13.44
C TYR A 286 -16.84 -4.21 14.68
N ARG A 287 -15.64 -4.53 15.17
CA ARG A 287 -15.40 -5.34 16.37
C ARG A 287 -14.36 -4.72 17.31
N GLY A 288 -14.02 -3.45 17.09
CA GLY A 288 -13.09 -2.71 17.94
C GLY A 288 -13.71 -2.24 19.26
N PRO A 289 -12.96 -1.45 20.05
CA PRO A 289 -13.35 -1.06 21.40
C PRO A 289 -14.39 0.07 21.49
N ASP A 290 -14.70 0.77 20.39
CA ASP A 290 -15.76 1.78 20.39
C ASP A 290 -17.15 1.11 20.44
N SER A 291 -17.66 0.92 21.67
CA SER A 291 -18.89 0.16 21.91
C SER A 291 -20.13 0.69 21.18
N LYS A 292 -20.13 1.95 20.74
CA LYS A 292 -21.24 2.55 19.99
C LYS A 292 -21.42 1.92 18.61
N TYR A 293 -20.34 1.42 18.02
CA TYR A 293 -20.30 0.93 16.64
C TYR A 293 -20.14 -0.59 16.53
N VAL A 294 -20.00 -1.33 17.64
CA VAL A 294 -19.87 -2.80 17.62
C VAL A 294 -21.03 -3.45 16.86
N GLY A 295 -20.67 -4.28 15.87
CA GLY A 295 -21.61 -4.98 14.98
C GLY A 295 -22.15 -4.13 13.82
N ARG A 296 -21.77 -2.86 13.72
CA ARG A 296 -22.09 -2.01 12.55
C ARG A 296 -21.13 -2.28 11.40
N ASP A 297 -21.55 -1.93 10.20
CA ASP A 297 -20.73 -2.01 8.99
C ASP A 297 -20.03 -0.67 8.77
N ILE A 298 -18.71 -0.66 8.89
CA ILE A 298 -17.88 0.55 8.90
C ILE A 298 -16.93 0.51 7.71
N CYS A 299 -16.89 1.59 6.94
CA CYS A 299 -15.86 1.80 5.93
C CYS A 299 -14.87 2.86 6.40
N TYR A 300 -13.58 2.55 6.30
CA TYR A 300 -12.47 3.49 6.45
C TYR A 300 -12.06 3.94 5.05
N GLY A 301 -12.42 5.16 4.66
CA GLY A 301 -12.13 5.75 3.35
C GLY A 301 -10.86 6.60 3.37
N TYR A 302 -10.11 6.50 2.28
CA TYR A 302 -8.87 7.21 2.02
C TYR A 302 -9.15 8.18 0.86
N ASN A 303 -9.32 9.45 1.18
CA ASN A 303 -10.06 10.39 0.34
C ASN A 303 -9.19 11.52 -0.19
N GLU A 304 -7.94 11.23 -0.54
CA GLU A 304 -6.94 12.18 -1.06
C GLU A 304 -6.46 13.23 -0.04
N ASP A 305 -7.31 13.75 0.85
CA ASP A 305 -6.94 14.73 1.87
C ASP A 305 -7.27 14.30 3.31
N THR A 306 -8.02 13.21 3.46
CA THR A 306 -8.64 12.81 4.72
C THR A 306 -8.68 11.29 4.91
N LEU A 307 -8.57 10.89 6.18
CA LEU A 307 -9.13 9.64 6.68
C LEU A 307 -10.58 9.91 7.08
N THR A 308 -11.52 9.27 6.38
CA THR A 308 -12.95 9.42 6.64
C THR A 308 -13.57 8.10 7.03
N ILE A 309 -14.20 8.07 8.20
CA ILE A 309 -14.83 6.87 8.75
C ILE A 309 -16.33 6.98 8.55
N TYR A 310 -16.93 5.98 7.89
CA TYR A 310 -18.34 5.94 7.56
C TYR A 310 -19.06 4.84 8.33
N ASP A 311 -20.29 5.11 8.76
CA ASP A 311 -21.26 4.07 9.06
C ASP A 311 -22.07 3.76 7.80
N VAL A 312 -21.84 2.57 7.23
CA VAL A 312 -22.48 2.10 6.00
C VAL A 312 -23.47 0.97 6.27
N THR A 313 -23.95 0.84 7.52
CA THR A 313 -24.90 -0.22 7.90
C THR A 313 -26.14 -0.19 7.01
N ASP A 314 -26.70 0.99 6.77
CA ASP A 314 -27.72 1.25 5.75
C ASP A 314 -27.08 1.89 4.52
N LYS A 315 -26.98 1.14 3.42
CA LYS A 315 -26.24 1.54 2.21
C LYS A 315 -26.92 2.70 1.46
N ARG A 316 -28.21 2.95 1.72
CA ARG A 316 -28.97 4.05 1.13
C ARG A 316 -28.95 5.31 1.97
N ASN A 317 -28.57 5.18 3.24
CA ASN A 317 -28.58 6.27 4.20
C ASN A 317 -27.36 6.17 5.13
N SER A 318 -26.21 5.85 4.54
CA SER A 318 -24.93 5.81 5.24
C SER A 318 -24.51 7.22 5.65
N THR A 319 -23.71 7.34 6.70
CA THR A 319 -23.32 8.64 7.26
C THR A 319 -21.83 8.67 7.59
N ILE A 320 -21.22 9.84 7.51
CA ILE A 320 -19.86 10.06 8.04
C ILE A 320 -19.90 10.09 9.58
N ILE A 321 -18.99 9.32 10.20
CA ILE A 321 -18.72 9.34 11.64
C ILE A 321 -17.68 10.41 11.96
N SER A 322 -16.58 10.43 11.22
CA SER A 322 -15.50 11.41 11.35
C SER A 322 -14.82 11.63 10.01
N ARG A 323 -14.26 12.83 9.85
CA ARG A 323 -13.50 13.27 8.68
C ARG A 323 -12.29 14.03 9.21
N THR A 324 -11.10 13.47 9.02
CA THR A 324 -9.90 13.92 9.72
C THR A 324 -8.71 14.01 8.77
N SER A 325 -8.02 15.15 8.76
CA SER A 325 -6.79 15.35 7.97
C SER A 325 -5.56 15.25 8.87
N TYR A 326 -4.38 15.50 8.32
CA TYR A 326 -3.09 15.36 9.03
C TYR A 326 -2.00 16.23 8.40
N GLU A 327 -0.94 16.46 9.17
CA GLU A 327 0.26 17.15 8.70
C GLU A 327 0.92 16.32 7.58
N GLY A 328 0.95 16.86 6.36
CA GLY A 328 1.55 16.18 5.21
C GLY A 328 0.59 15.80 4.10
N ALA A 329 -0.72 15.75 4.37
CA ALA A 329 -1.73 15.23 3.44
C ALA A 329 -1.66 15.90 2.05
N GLU A 330 -1.26 15.16 1.02
CA GLU A 330 -1.21 15.59 -0.38
C GLU A 330 -2.01 14.63 -1.29
N TYR A 331 -2.10 13.35 -0.93
CA TYR A 331 -2.88 12.32 -1.60
C TYR A 331 -3.08 11.06 -0.71
N THR A 332 -3.94 11.16 0.31
CA THR A 332 -4.35 10.03 1.16
C THR A 332 -4.92 8.89 0.32
N HIS A 333 -4.16 7.80 0.19
CA HIS A 333 -4.31 6.89 -0.93
C HIS A 333 -4.88 5.52 -0.52
N GLN A 334 -4.29 4.90 0.49
CA GLN A 334 -4.75 3.63 1.05
C GLN A 334 -4.42 3.50 2.53
N GLY A 335 -5.09 2.56 3.18
CA GLY A 335 -4.76 2.10 4.51
C GLY A 335 -5.44 0.78 4.87
N TRP A 336 -5.11 0.27 6.05
CA TRP A 336 -5.62 -1.00 6.54
C TRP A 336 -5.65 -1.03 8.07
N VAL A 337 -6.72 -1.57 8.65
CA VAL A 337 -6.79 -1.83 10.10
C VAL A 337 -5.80 -2.91 10.50
N ASN A 338 -5.27 -2.80 11.73
CA ASN A 338 -4.33 -3.78 12.28
C ASN A 338 -4.95 -5.18 12.45
N ASP A 339 -6.21 -5.26 12.86
CA ASP A 339 -6.93 -6.51 13.06
C ASP A 339 -8.42 -6.31 12.74
N ALA A 340 -8.93 -7.06 11.75
CA ALA A 340 -10.34 -7.03 11.38
C ALA A 340 -11.28 -7.46 12.52
N ASN A 341 -10.78 -8.21 13.51
CA ASN A 341 -11.54 -8.66 14.68
C ASN A 341 -11.37 -7.77 15.91
N ASN A 342 -10.45 -6.79 15.87
CA ASN A 342 -10.23 -5.83 16.94
C ASN A 342 -9.59 -4.55 16.39
N GLN A 343 -10.44 -3.65 15.89
CA GLN A 343 -10.06 -2.48 15.11
C GLN A 343 -9.66 -1.32 16.04
N GLU A 344 -8.43 -1.37 16.55
CA GLU A 344 -7.86 -0.35 17.45
C GLU A 344 -6.90 0.60 16.73
N TRP A 345 -6.22 0.09 15.69
CA TRP A 345 -5.18 0.81 14.96
C TRP A 345 -5.42 0.71 13.46
N LEU A 346 -5.01 1.76 12.75
CA LEU A 346 -5.04 1.82 11.29
C LEU A 346 -3.70 2.34 10.79
N PHE A 347 -3.22 1.74 9.70
CA PHE A 347 -2.02 2.14 8.99
C PHE A 347 -2.41 2.76 7.66
N MET A 348 -1.79 3.86 7.27
CA MET A 348 -2.20 4.65 6.11
C MET A 348 -0.97 5.22 5.39
N ASP A 349 -1.08 5.38 4.08
CA ASP A 349 -0.07 5.99 3.20
C ASP A 349 -0.61 7.25 2.50
N ASP A 350 0.31 8.05 1.94
CA ASP A 350 0.00 9.24 1.14
C ASP A 350 0.89 9.24 -0.11
N GLU A 351 0.30 8.95 -1.26
CA GLU A 351 1.02 8.58 -2.48
C GLU A 351 1.78 9.72 -3.18
N TYR A 352 1.78 10.92 -2.59
CA TYR A 352 2.28 12.10 -3.27
C TYR A 352 3.05 13.09 -2.39
N ASP A 353 3.12 12.84 -1.09
CA ASP A 353 3.79 13.75 -0.16
C ASP A 353 5.33 13.77 -0.37
N GLU A 354 5.95 12.70 -0.88
CA GLU A 354 7.39 12.67 -1.22
C GLU A 354 7.72 13.52 -2.44
N GLU A 355 6.91 13.45 -3.51
CA GLU A 355 7.12 14.23 -4.74
C GLU A 355 6.87 15.72 -4.49
N ARG A 356 5.85 16.00 -3.68
CA ARG A 356 5.49 17.36 -3.27
C ARG A 356 6.43 17.94 -2.22
N THR A 357 7.31 17.11 -1.67
CA THR A 357 8.27 17.47 -0.61
C THR A 357 7.57 18.07 0.61
N THR A 358 6.46 17.46 1.03
CA THR A 358 5.57 17.97 2.07
C THR A 358 5.65 17.12 3.35
N GLY A 359 5.51 17.77 4.50
CA GLY A 359 5.28 17.08 5.77
C GLY A 359 6.38 16.07 6.13
N PRO A 360 6.00 14.95 6.76
CA PRO A 360 6.94 13.90 7.19
C PRO A 360 7.77 13.29 6.07
N ALA A 361 7.24 13.26 4.84
CA ALA A 361 7.89 12.64 3.70
C ALA A 361 8.72 13.64 2.85
N ALA A 362 8.88 14.89 3.31
CA ALA A 362 9.58 15.94 2.57
C ALA A 362 11.05 15.64 2.20
N ASP A 363 11.70 14.70 2.89
CA ASP A 363 13.04 14.20 2.59
C ASP A 363 13.06 13.05 1.55
N GLY A 364 11.88 12.71 1.01
CA GLY A 364 11.63 11.73 -0.03
C GLY A 364 11.65 10.28 0.43
N TYR A 365 11.50 10.02 1.74
CA TYR A 365 11.35 8.67 2.27
C TYR A 365 9.88 8.39 2.57
N PRO A 366 9.34 7.23 2.14
CA PRO A 366 7.94 6.91 2.35
C PRO A 366 7.53 6.83 3.81
N VAL A 367 6.25 7.08 4.10
CA VAL A 367 5.73 7.26 5.44
C VAL A 367 4.45 6.45 5.65
N THR A 368 4.54 5.43 6.52
CA THR A 368 3.35 4.79 7.07
C THR A 368 2.86 5.60 8.27
N TYR A 369 1.69 6.23 8.15
CA TYR A 369 1.00 6.92 9.23
C TYR A 369 0.26 5.93 10.13
N ILE A 370 0.42 6.07 11.45
CA ILE A 370 -0.18 5.20 12.47
C ILE A 370 -1.32 5.96 13.17
N TRP A 371 -2.53 5.42 13.05
CA TRP A 371 -3.76 6.01 13.58
C TRP A 371 -4.34 5.18 14.73
N ASP A 372 -4.57 5.83 15.87
CA ASP A 372 -5.42 5.31 16.95
C ASP A 372 -6.88 5.54 16.55
N ILE A 373 -7.62 4.46 16.33
CA ILE A 373 -9.04 4.48 15.94
C ILE A 373 -9.94 3.88 17.03
N LYS A 374 -9.48 3.82 18.29
CA LYS A 374 -10.29 3.31 19.40
C LYS A 374 -11.54 4.16 19.68
N SER A 375 -11.54 5.41 19.23
CA SER A 375 -12.74 6.23 19.07
C SER A 375 -12.92 6.54 17.59
N LEU A 376 -13.98 6.01 16.97
CA LEU A 376 -14.23 6.26 15.55
C LEU A 376 -14.61 7.72 15.28
N GLU A 377 -15.19 8.40 16.27
CA GLU A 377 -15.56 9.81 16.18
C GLU A 377 -14.34 10.75 16.28
N ASN A 378 -13.22 10.29 16.85
CA ASN A 378 -12.03 11.11 17.10
C ASN A 378 -10.74 10.30 16.85
N PRO A 379 -10.50 9.86 15.61
CA PRO A 379 -9.27 9.15 15.28
C PRO A 379 -8.05 10.06 15.49
N LYS A 380 -6.93 9.50 15.94
CA LYS A 380 -5.71 10.26 16.26
C LYS A 380 -4.49 9.76 15.53
N GLN A 381 -3.74 10.67 14.92
CA GLN A 381 -2.49 10.36 14.24
C GLN A 381 -1.37 10.30 15.30
N THR A 382 -1.02 9.11 15.78
CA THR A 382 -0.18 8.94 16.99
C THR A 382 1.31 8.70 16.70
N GLY A 383 1.65 8.24 15.50
CA GLY A 383 3.03 7.90 15.17
C GLY A 383 3.23 7.64 13.69
N ILE A 384 4.47 7.46 13.28
CA ILE A 384 4.76 7.10 11.89
C ILE A 384 5.88 6.06 11.85
N TYR A 385 5.99 5.38 10.72
CA TYR A 385 7.18 4.64 10.34
C TYR A 385 7.70 5.17 9.01
N LYS A 386 9.00 5.51 8.96
CA LYS A 386 9.66 5.97 7.73
C LYS A 386 10.42 4.82 7.06
N GLY A 387 10.23 4.67 5.76
CA GLY A 387 10.96 3.72 4.92
C GLY A 387 12.49 3.91 4.97
N SER A 388 13.23 2.87 4.59
CA SER A 388 14.70 2.88 4.61
C SER A 388 15.34 3.37 3.31
N VAL A 389 14.54 3.51 2.25
CA VAL A 389 14.96 3.92 0.90
C VAL A 389 13.99 4.98 0.38
N ARG A 390 14.50 5.94 -0.39
CA ARG A 390 13.67 6.96 -1.03
C ARG A 390 12.84 6.34 -2.16
N SER A 391 11.54 6.55 -2.10
CA SER A 391 10.55 6.09 -3.08
C SER A 391 9.25 6.84 -2.81
N ILE A 392 8.19 6.48 -3.52
CA ILE A 392 6.81 6.84 -3.20
C ILE A 392 6.17 5.61 -2.53
N ASP A 393 5.50 5.76 -1.39
CA ASP A 393 4.64 4.68 -0.89
C ASP A 393 3.37 4.51 -1.73
N HIS A 394 2.87 3.28 -1.75
CA HIS A 394 1.68 2.94 -2.49
C HIS A 394 1.01 1.75 -1.78
N ASN A 395 0.27 0.94 -2.54
CA ASN A 395 -0.59 -0.12 -2.03
C ASN A 395 0.03 -0.96 -0.88
N GLN A 396 -0.68 -1.00 0.24
CA GLN A 396 -0.41 -1.77 1.42
C GLN A 396 -1.60 -2.57 1.96
N TYR A 397 -1.31 -3.61 2.73
CA TYR A 397 -2.30 -4.32 3.55
C TYR A 397 -1.65 -4.99 4.75
N VAL A 398 -2.46 -5.25 5.77
CA VAL A 398 -2.04 -6.02 6.95
C VAL A 398 -2.37 -7.50 6.77
N ASN A 399 -1.41 -8.36 7.08
CA ASN A 399 -1.58 -9.80 7.22
C ASN A 399 -0.94 -10.28 8.53
N GLY A 400 -1.76 -10.51 9.56
CA GLY A 400 -1.29 -10.75 10.92
C GLY A 400 -0.64 -9.48 11.48
N ASP A 401 0.57 -9.59 12.02
CA ASP A 401 1.30 -8.42 12.53
C ASP A 401 2.21 -7.75 11.49
N LEU A 402 2.03 -8.08 10.21
CA LEU A 402 2.89 -7.60 9.14
C LEU A 402 2.12 -6.68 8.21
N ILE A 403 2.74 -5.56 7.86
CA ILE A 403 2.34 -4.76 6.70
C ILE A 403 3.18 -5.21 5.51
N TYR A 404 2.51 -5.46 4.39
CA TYR A 404 3.13 -5.61 3.09
C TYR A 404 2.84 -4.34 2.30
N GLN A 405 3.86 -3.65 1.81
CA GLN A 405 3.72 -2.47 0.96
C GLN A 405 4.42 -2.68 -0.37
N SER A 406 3.79 -2.27 -1.47
CA SER A 406 4.41 -2.12 -2.78
C SER A 406 4.78 -0.66 -2.96
N ASN A 407 6.06 -0.31 -2.86
CA ASN A 407 6.49 1.10 -2.86
C ASN A 407 7.25 1.43 -4.13
N TYR A 408 6.56 1.39 -5.28
CA TYR A 408 7.12 1.76 -6.58
C TYR A 408 8.54 1.18 -6.80
N GLY A 409 9.56 2.03 -7.01
CA GLY A 409 10.92 1.62 -7.32
C GLY A 409 11.53 0.77 -6.21
N ALA A 410 11.20 1.07 -4.96
CA ALA A 410 11.71 0.34 -3.80
C ALA A 410 11.12 -1.07 -3.61
N GLY A 411 10.25 -1.52 -4.51
CA GLY A 411 9.71 -2.87 -4.58
C GLY A 411 8.74 -3.23 -3.46
N VAL A 412 8.62 -4.53 -3.18
CA VAL A 412 7.79 -5.02 -2.07
C VAL A 412 8.59 -4.96 -0.76
N ARG A 413 7.99 -4.38 0.27
CA ARG A 413 8.57 -4.22 1.61
C ARG A 413 7.64 -4.77 2.66
N VAL A 414 8.23 -5.38 3.70
CA VAL A 414 7.50 -6.03 4.78
C VAL A 414 7.94 -5.48 6.11
N TYR A 415 7.01 -4.87 6.83
CA TYR A 415 7.24 -4.26 8.13
C TYR A 415 6.52 -5.06 9.21
N ASP A 416 7.18 -5.30 10.33
CA ASP A 416 6.53 -5.86 11.53
C ASP A 416 6.00 -4.70 12.38
N VAL A 417 4.68 -4.69 12.55
CA VAL A 417 3.94 -3.65 13.29
C VAL A 417 3.35 -4.16 14.60
N SER A 418 3.78 -5.34 15.06
CA SER A 418 3.28 -5.97 16.29
C SER A 418 3.45 -5.10 17.55
N SER A 419 4.40 -4.16 17.55
CA SER A 419 4.66 -3.28 18.69
C SER A 419 3.62 -2.17 18.85
N VAL A 420 2.88 -1.81 17.80
CA VAL A 420 2.05 -0.60 17.75
C VAL A 420 1.00 -0.53 18.85
N PRO A 421 0.31 -1.63 19.23
CA PRO A 421 -0.65 -1.57 20.33
C PRO A 421 -0.03 -1.21 21.70
N GLN A 422 1.27 -1.44 21.89
CA GLN A 422 2.00 -1.10 23.12
C GLN A 422 2.81 0.20 22.99
N ASP A 423 3.31 0.49 21.79
CA ASP A 423 4.07 1.68 21.43
C ASP A 423 3.54 2.26 20.10
N PRO A 424 2.53 3.15 20.19
CA PRO A 424 1.87 3.69 19.00
C PRO A 424 2.67 4.79 18.30
N THR A 425 3.90 5.08 18.76
CA THR A 425 4.78 6.07 18.11
C THR A 425 5.36 5.57 16.79
N GLY A 426 5.41 4.25 16.60
CA GLY A 426 6.07 3.60 15.47
C GLY A 426 7.53 3.22 15.71
N ASN A 427 8.14 3.59 16.85
CA ASN A 427 9.56 3.33 17.12
C ASN A 427 9.92 1.84 17.18
N GLY A 428 8.97 0.98 17.58
CA GLY A 428 9.13 -0.47 17.56
C GLY A 428 8.90 -1.14 16.20
N VAL A 429 8.38 -0.40 15.21
CA VAL A 429 8.16 -0.91 13.85
C VAL A 429 9.49 -1.06 13.14
N CYS A 430 9.66 -2.15 12.38
CA CYS A 430 10.88 -2.37 11.62
C CYS A 430 10.65 -3.12 10.31
N GLU A 431 11.50 -2.84 9.32
CA GLU A 431 11.56 -3.61 8.07
C GLU A 431 12.25 -4.96 8.29
N ILE A 432 11.49 -6.04 8.08
CA ILE A 432 11.96 -7.42 8.28
C ILE A 432 12.32 -8.12 6.98
N ALA A 433 11.77 -7.70 5.84
CA ALA A 433 12.10 -8.24 4.53
C ALA A 433 11.78 -7.23 3.42
N TYR A 434 12.47 -7.35 2.29
CA TYR A 434 12.12 -6.65 1.06
C TYR A 434 12.68 -7.39 -0.15
N PHE A 435 12.11 -7.11 -1.31
CA PHE A 435 12.68 -7.45 -2.60
C PHE A 435 12.54 -6.24 -3.52
N ASP A 436 13.68 -5.61 -3.82
CA ASP A 436 13.78 -4.46 -4.68
C ASP A 436 13.74 -4.92 -6.13
N ILE A 437 12.72 -4.50 -6.86
CA ILE A 437 12.50 -4.92 -8.24
C ILE A 437 13.10 -3.94 -9.24
N TYR A 438 13.65 -2.79 -8.82
CA TYR A 438 14.08 -1.68 -9.69
C TYR A 438 15.56 -1.28 -9.42
N PRO A 439 16.55 -2.12 -9.78
CA PRO A 439 17.96 -1.84 -9.47
C PRO A 439 18.56 -0.61 -10.19
N GLU A 440 17.85 0.02 -11.11
CA GLU A 440 18.35 1.13 -11.90
C GLU A 440 18.55 2.44 -11.11
N ASP A 441 17.83 2.63 -10.01
CA ASP A 441 17.94 3.82 -9.15
C ASP A 441 18.69 3.57 -7.82
N ASP A 442 19.16 2.33 -7.63
CA ASP A 442 19.78 1.85 -6.40
C ASP A 442 21.02 2.64 -5.93
N ASP A 443 21.73 3.25 -6.87
CA ASP A 443 22.94 4.05 -6.65
C ASP A 443 22.61 5.54 -6.39
N ALA A 444 21.34 5.94 -6.50
CA ALA A 444 20.91 7.30 -6.23
C ALA A 444 21.03 7.65 -4.72
N PRO A 445 21.20 8.94 -4.36
CA PRO A 445 21.21 9.34 -2.97
C PRO A 445 19.92 8.95 -2.24
N GLY A 446 20.06 8.10 -1.22
CA GLY A 446 18.94 7.57 -0.44
C GLY A 446 18.50 6.18 -0.89
N GLY A 447 19.23 5.58 -1.84
CA GLY A 447 19.03 4.21 -2.32
C GLY A 447 17.93 4.05 -3.37
N GLY A 448 17.32 5.15 -3.82
CA GLY A 448 16.23 5.18 -4.80
C GLY A 448 15.78 6.60 -5.12
N VAL A 449 14.83 6.75 -6.04
CA VAL A 449 14.24 8.02 -6.48
C VAL A 449 12.72 7.97 -6.34
N PRO A 450 12.07 8.97 -5.71
CA PRO A 450 10.61 9.08 -5.72
C PRO A 450 10.10 9.30 -7.15
N ALA A 451 9.59 8.22 -7.77
CA ALA A 451 9.09 8.17 -9.13
C ALA A 451 8.07 7.04 -9.27
N PHE A 452 7.25 7.10 -10.32
CA PHE A 452 6.14 6.17 -10.51
C PHE A 452 6.54 4.88 -11.25
N SER A 453 7.73 4.34 -11.04
CA SER A 453 8.18 3.08 -11.67
C SER A 453 8.11 1.91 -10.70
N GLY A 454 8.05 0.67 -11.18
CA GLY A 454 8.26 -0.49 -10.34
C GLY A 454 6.98 -1.13 -9.78
N SER A 455 6.96 -1.47 -8.48
CA SER A 455 5.89 -2.29 -7.88
C SER A 455 4.58 -1.51 -7.69
N TRP A 456 3.49 -1.94 -8.35
CA TRP A 456 2.15 -1.37 -8.14
C TRP A 456 1.39 -2.04 -7.00
N SER A 457 1.47 -3.37 -6.93
CA SER A 457 0.74 -4.17 -5.96
C SER A 457 1.43 -5.50 -5.67
N SER A 458 1.13 -6.07 -4.50
CA SER A 458 1.57 -7.41 -4.12
C SER A 458 0.42 -8.21 -3.52
N TYR A 459 0.56 -9.54 -3.47
CA TYR A 459 -0.38 -10.43 -2.80
C TYR A 459 0.36 -11.52 -2.02
N ALA A 460 0.18 -11.55 -0.70
CA ALA A 460 0.93 -12.39 0.25
C ALA A 460 0.03 -13.27 1.14
N TYR A 461 -1.25 -13.48 0.79
CA TYR A 461 -2.18 -14.28 1.59
C TYR A 461 -2.13 -15.79 1.29
N PHE A 462 -1.23 -16.22 0.40
CA PHE A 462 -1.05 -17.63 0.06
C PHE A 462 -0.47 -18.44 1.23
N LYS A 463 -1.03 -19.63 1.46
CA LYS A 463 -0.56 -20.56 2.52
C LYS A 463 0.85 -21.06 2.24
N SER A 464 1.23 -21.17 0.97
CA SER A 464 2.58 -21.51 0.55
C SER A 464 3.64 -20.49 1.00
N GLY A 465 3.22 -19.27 1.36
CA GLY A 465 4.09 -18.14 1.69
C GLY A 465 4.72 -17.49 0.45
N TYR A 466 4.33 -17.89 -0.76
CA TYR A 466 4.69 -17.13 -1.95
C TYR A 466 3.99 -15.77 -1.96
N ILE A 467 4.69 -14.78 -2.50
CA ILE A 467 4.21 -13.41 -2.66
C ILE A 467 4.30 -13.10 -4.14
N PHE A 468 3.17 -12.79 -4.75
CA PHE A 468 3.13 -12.26 -6.11
C PHE A 468 3.31 -10.75 -6.04
N VAL A 469 4.16 -10.20 -6.92
CA VAL A 469 4.41 -8.75 -7.03
C VAL A 469 4.19 -8.36 -8.48
N ASN A 470 3.18 -7.52 -8.72
CA ASN A 470 2.90 -6.98 -10.05
C ASN A 470 3.57 -5.62 -10.20
N THR A 471 4.29 -5.45 -11.29
CA THR A 471 5.02 -4.21 -11.58
C THR A 471 4.34 -3.42 -12.69
N ILE A 472 4.68 -2.16 -12.81
CA ILE A 472 4.13 -1.27 -13.82
C ILE A 472 4.70 -1.64 -15.18
N GLU A 473 6.01 -1.81 -15.31
CA GLU A 473 6.65 -1.83 -16.62
C GLU A 473 7.21 -3.19 -17.06
N ARG A 474 7.36 -4.15 -16.14
CA ARG A 474 8.13 -5.38 -16.41
C ARG A 474 7.23 -6.61 -16.53
N GLY A 475 6.49 -6.90 -15.47
CA GLY A 475 5.79 -8.17 -15.31
C GLY A 475 5.49 -8.55 -13.86
N GLY A 476 5.15 -9.81 -13.68
CA GLY A 476 4.91 -10.42 -12.38
C GLY A 476 6.17 -11.09 -11.83
N TYR A 477 6.53 -10.78 -10.59
CA TYR A 477 7.56 -11.49 -9.83
C TYR A 477 6.89 -12.41 -8.81
N LEU A 478 7.44 -13.61 -8.65
CA LEU A 478 7.13 -14.50 -7.54
C LEU A 478 8.31 -14.50 -6.59
N VAL A 479 8.08 -14.05 -5.36
CA VAL A 479 9.11 -13.99 -4.31
C VAL A 479 8.62 -14.72 -3.06
N LYS A 480 9.54 -15.04 -2.15
CA LYS A 480 9.18 -15.72 -0.90
C LYS A 480 10.08 -15.31 0.23
N MET A 481 9.49 -14.94 1.36
CA MET A 481 10.25 -14.67 2.58
C MET A 481 10.95 -15.96 3.05
N THR A 482 12.24 -15.85 3.37
CA THR A 482 13.06 -16.97 3.84
C THR A 482 13.15 -17.02 5.37
N LYS A 483 12.91 -15.90 6.04
CA LYS A 483 12.78 -15.80 7.50
C LYS A 483 12.02 -14.54 7.90
N ARG A 484 11.30 -14.61 9.03
CA ARG A 484 10.82 -13.44 9.77
C ARG A 484 11.88 -13.09 10.80
N GLU A 485 12.67 -12.06 10.54
CA GLU A 485 13.57 -11.52 11.56
C GLU A 485 12.76 -10.83 12.64
N SER A 486 13.14 -11.01 13.90
CA SER A 486 12.55 -10.23 14.98
C SER A 486 13.04 -8.79 14.89
N CYS A 487 12.15 -7.82 15.11
CA CYS A 487 12.58 -6.45 15.34
C CYS A 487 13.55 -6.42 16.50
N LYS A 488 14.78 -6.05 16.20
CA LYS A 488 15.79 -5.85 17.23
C LYS A 488 15.43 -4.53 17.92
N PRO A 489 15.41 -4.46 19.25
CA PRO A 489 15.38 -3.18 19.94
C PRO A 489 16.44 -2.28 19.32
N ASN A 490 16.13 -0.99 19.11
CA ASN A 490 17.08 -0.01 18.59
C ASN A 490 18.40 -0.13 19.35
N ALA A 491 19.37 -0.81 18.73
CA ALA A 491 20.67 -0.99 19.34
C ALA A 491 21.37 0.35 19.18
N CYS A 492 21.81 0.94 20.30
CA CYS A 492 22.57 2.18 20.34
C CYS A 492 23.95 2.00 19.71
N SER A 493 23.93 1.87 18.39
CA SER A 493 25.10 1.74 17.55
C SER A 493 25.81 3.08 17.59
N ALA A 494 27.10 3.08 17.92
CA ALA A 494 27.93 4.28 17.89
C ALA A 494 28.22 4.69 16.43
N ASP A 495 27.17 4.94 15.66
CA ASP A 495 27.26 5.50 14.32
C ASP A 495 27.65 6.99 14.40
N ASN A 496 27.78 7.65 13.24
CA ASN A 496 28.19 9.06 13.22
C ASN A 496 27.14 9.98 13.87
N CYS A 497 25.85 9.63 13.73
CA CYS A 497 24.73 10.37 14.30
C CYS A 497 24.81 10.38 15.83
N LEU A 498 24.84 9.19 16.46
CA LEU A 498 24.95 9.05 17.90
C LEU A 498 26.28 9.60 18.44
N ARG A 499 27.40 9.41 17.72
CA ARG A 499 28.70 9.97 18.12
C ARG A 499 28.70 11.49 18.14
N ALA A 500 28.07 12.14 17.16
CA ALA A 500 27.98 13.60 17.12
C ALA A 500 27.14 14.15 18.28
N MET A 501 26.01 13.50 18.59
CA MET A 501 25.13 13.89 19.69
C MET A 501 25.70 13.57 21.08
N ARG A 502 26.62 12.60 21.18
CA ARG A 502 27.33 12.26 22.44
C ARG A 502 28.76 12.80 22.51
N ALA A 503 29.15 13.73 21.62
CA ALA A 503 30.53 14.15 21.51
C ALA A 503 31.02 14.88 22.77
N SER A 504 31.85 14.22 23.58
CA SER A 504 32.46 14.81 24.78
C SER A 504 33.60 15.79 24.48
N THR A 505 34.09 15.81 23.23
CA THR A 505 35.13 16.73 22.76
C THR A 505 34.60 18.14 22.50
N ILE A 506 33.29 18.34 22.47
CA ILE A 506 32.64 19.65 22.31
C ILE A 506 31.92 19.97 23.63
N SER A 507 32.39 21.02 24.31
CA SER A 507 31.82 21.43 25.60
C SER A 507 30.32 21.71 25.49
N GLY A 508 29.51 21.08 26.34
CA GLY A 508 28.06 21.27 26.39
C GLY A 508 27.24 20.48 25.36
N ARG A 509 27.88 19.70 24.48
CA ARG A 509 27.18 19.00 23.38
C ARG A 509 26.17 17.98 23.90
N LEU A 510 26.54 17.19 24.90
CA LEU A 510 25.66 16.15 25.43
C LEU A 510 24.42 16.77 26.08
N GLU A 511 24.60 17.84 26.85
CA GLU A 511 23.50 18.57 27.49
C GLU A 511 22.57 19.22 26.46
N GLU A 512 23.14 19.80 25.39
CA GLU A 512 22.39 20.34 24.26
C GLU A 512 21.56 19.24 23.57
N SER A 513 22.18 18.09 23.25
CA SER A 513 21.49 16.96 22.64
C SER A 513 20.42 16.37 23.55
N GLN A 514 20.68 16.23 24.86
CA GLN A 514 19.69 15.76 25.84
C GLN A 514 18.48 16.68 25.92
N LYS A 515 18.70 18.00 25.94
CA LYS A 515 17.60 18.99 25.95
C LYS A 515 16.78 18.92 24.67
N PHE A 516 17.44 18.85 23.51
CA PHE A 516 16.78 18.70 22.22
C PHE A 516 15.94 17.42 22.18
N CYS A 517 16.54 16.27 22.51
CA CYS A 517 15.87 14.98 22.48
C CYS A 517 14.70 14.89 23.46
N GLY A 518 14.82 15.51 24.64
CA GLY A 518 13.75 15.57 25.63
C GLY A 518 12.46 16.22 25.12
N GLU A 519 12.52 17.08 24.11
CA GLU A 519 11.33 17.61 23.42
C GLU A 519 11.04 16.86 22.11
N PHE A 520 12.09 16.58 21.32
CA PHE A 520 11.98 15.95 19.99
C PHE A 520 11.33 14.56 20.01
N THR A 521 11.49 13.79 21.09
CA THR A 521 10.90 12.44 21.20
C THR A 521 9.57 12.40 21.96
N LYS A 522 9.05 13.54 22.45
CA LYS A 522 7.73 13.57 23.12
C LYS A 522 6.57 13.42 22.14
N THR A 523 6.77 13.90 20.92
CA THR A 523 5.84 13.77 19.80
C THR A 523 6.66 13.42 18.57
N PHE A 524 6.04 12.84 17.55
CA PHE A 524 6.70 12.76 16.26
C PHE A 524 6.99 14.18 15.70
N VAL A 525 8.20 14.40 15.17
CA VAL A 525 8.65 15.67 14.55
C VAL A 525 9.18 15.37 13.16
N ALA A 526 8.45 15.83 12.14
CA ALA A 526 8.78 15.68 10.73
C ALA A 526 9.82 16.68 10.19
N ASP A 527 9.89 17.86 10.81
CA ASP A 527 10.64 18.98 10.26
C ASP A 527 12.14 18.88 10.55
N VAL A 528 12.93 18.56 9.52
CA VAL A 528 14.39 18.48 9.58
C VAL A 528 15.03 19.82 9.98
N SER A 529 14.36 20.96 9.72
CA SER A 529 14.87 22.28 10.11
C SER A 529 14.91 22.48 11.62
N LEU A 530 14.12 21.71 12.37
CA LEU A 530 14.13 21.70 13.84
C LEU A 530 15.28 20.86 14.40
N VAL A 531 15.93 20.04 13.56
CA VAL A 531 17.09 19.24 13.96
C VAL A 531 18.33 20.13 14.01
N PRO A 532 19.11 20.12 15.12
CA PRO A 532 20.34 20.88 15.20
C PRO A 532 21.31 20.55 14.06
N GLU A 533 21.93 21.57 13.48
CA GLU A 533 22.78 21.44 12.28
C GLU A 533 23.87 20.36 12.41
N TYR A 534 24.45 20.22 13.61
CA TYR A 534 25.48 19.21 13.89
C TYR A 534 24.92 17.78 13.82
N ALA A 535 23.68 17.57 14.28
CA ALA A 535 23.01 16.28 14.26
C ALA A 535 22.57 16.00 12.82
N SER A 536 21.89 16.94 12.18
CA SER A 536 21.46 16.82 10.78
C SER A 536 22.61 16.44 9.84
N LYS A 537 23.76 17.14 9.93
CA LYS A 537 24.96 16.81 9.15
C LYS A 537 25.56 15.44 9.46
N ALA A 538 25.57 15.04 10.73
CA ALA A 538 26.17 13.77 11.16
C ALA A 538 25.29 12.55 10.82
N CYS A 539 23.97 12.73 10.86
CA CYS A 539 22.99 11.71 10.52
C CYS A 539 22.79 11.61 8.99
N GLY A 540 23.03 12.69 8.23
CA GLY A 540 23.14 12.66 6.78
C GLY A 540 21.80 12.43 6.06
N GLN A 541 21.41 11.16 5.89
CA GLN A 541 20.19 10.76 5.19
C GLN A 541 19.15 10.19 6.16
N ASN A 542 17.86 10.32 5.82
CA ASN A 542 16.74 9.96 6.69
C ASN A 542 16.90 10.57 8.10
N VAL A 543 17.14 11.89 8.13
CA VAL A 543 17.64 12.61 9.30
C VAL A 543 16.70 12.43 10.49
N ILE A 544 15.39 12.57 10.30
CA ILE A 544 14.40 12.45 11.38
C ILE A 544 14.46 11.08 12.05
N SER A 545 14.40 10.00 11.27
CA SER A 545 14.43 8.64 11.80
C SER A 545 15.74 8.37 12.55
N ARG A 546 16.87 8.75 11.96
CA ARG A 546 18.20 8.54 12.56
C ARG A 546 18.41 9.36 13.83
N VAL A 547 17.95 10.61 13.85
CA VAL A 547 18.02 11.48 15.03
C VAL A 547 17.12 10.96 16.13
N SER A 548 15.89 10.51 15.82
CA SER A 548 14.98 9.88 16.77
C SER A 548 15.66 8.67 17.44
N SER A 549 16.22 7.76 16.62
CA SER A 549 16.96 6.60 17.11
C SER A 549 18.18 6.99 17.97
N ALA A 550 18.94 8.02 17.58
CA ALA A 550 20.06 8.50 18.38
C ALA A 550 19.63 9.14 19.70
N CYS A 551 18.48 9.82 19.73
CA CYS A 551 17.90 10.42 20.93
C CYS A 551 17.54 9.38 21.99
N GLU A 552 16.95 8.25 21.59
CA GLU A 552 16.65 7.13 22.50
C GLU A 552 17.91 6.54 23.16
N CYS A 553 19.06 6.77 22.53
CA CYS A 553 20.35 6.24 22.91
C CYS A 553 21.23 7.21 23.71
N LEU A 554 20.75 8.42 23.97
CA LEU A 554 21.42 9.34 24.88
C LEU A 554 21.22 8.89 26.33
N PRO A 555 22.26 8.98 27.17
CA PRO A 555 22.07 8.80 28.60
C PRO A 555 21.06 9.84 29.10
N THR A 556 20.17 9.46 30.02
CA THR A 556 19.28 10.42 30.69
C THR A 556 20.09 11.48 31.41
N ALA A 557 19.65 12.74 31.33
CA ALA A 557 20.29 13.83 32.05
C ALA A 557 20.32 13.46 33.54
N SER A 558 21.51 13.48 34.15
CA SER A 558 21.63 13.25 35.59
C SER A 558 20.98 14.44 36.30
N SER A 559 19.86 14.18 36.99
CA SER A 559 19.12 15.16 37.79
C SER A 559 19.94 15.73 38.93
#